data_AF-A0A9X8Y820-F1
#
_entry.id   AF-A0A9X8Y820-F1
#
_cell.length_a   1.000
_cell.length_b   1.000
_cell.length_c   1.000
_cell.angle_alpha   90.00
_cell.angle_beta   90.00
_cell.angle_gamma   90.00
#
_symmetry.space_group_name_H-M   'P 1'
#
loop_
_entity.id
_entity.type
_entity.pdbx_description
1 polymer ?
#
loop_
_entity_poly.entity_id
_entity_poly.type
_entity_poly.pdbx_seq_one_letter_code
_entity_poly.pdbx_strand_id
1 'polypeptide(L)'
;MAKQTAREKKMRAKLKKELQEKGVIPPDKPRLNRKKFAQEVVKEFDELNDAMMYWYIREGISWMIAGHEDRPITPEQIGILKVMKLATELKKYEKALPEGTTQYNLMDLYKEVVAPIMDL
;
A
#
# COMPACT_ATOMS: atom_id res chain seq x y z
N MET A 1 -29.00 3.32 -0.86
CA MET A 1 -28.84 3.98 -2.17
C MET A 1 -29.69 3.25 -3.21
N ALA A 2 -30.50 3.94 -4.00
CA ALA A 2 -31.35 3.30 -5.00
C ALA A 2 -30.51 2.62 -6.11
N LYS A 3 -30.85 1.38 -6.45
CA LYS A 3 -30.15 0.57 -7.46
C LYS A 3 -30.52 1.10 -8.85
N GLN A 4 -29.57 1.74 -9.53
CA GLN A 4 -29.78 2.29 -10.87
C GLN A 4 -30.13 1.22 -11.89
N THR A 5 -31.09 1.53 -12.76
CA THR A 5 -31.46 0.67 -13.89
C THR A 5 -30.34 0.66 -14.95
N ALA A 6 -30.27 -0.39 -15.77
CA ALA A 6 -29.30 -0.46 -16.86
C ALA A 6 -29.42 0.72 -17.85
N ARG A 7 -30.65 1.21 -18.05
CA ARG A 7 -30.97 2.37 -18.90
C ARG A 7 -30.37 3.67 -18.33
N GLU A 8 -30.51 3.90 -17.03
CA GLU A 8 -29.94 5.08 -16.36
C GLU A 8 -28.41 5.12 -16.46
N LYS A 9 -27.75 3.97 -16.28
CA LYS A 9 -26.28 3.89 -16.41
C LYS A 9 -25.81 4.27 -17.83
N LYS A 10 -26.51 3.80 -18.86
CA LYS A 10 -26.20 4.12 -20.26
C LYS A 10 -26.41 5.61 -20.57
N MET A 11 -27.51 6.19 -20.09
CA MET A 11 -27.80 7.62 -20.25
C MET A 11 -26.73 8.48 -19.58
N ARG A 12 -26.34 8.15 -18.34
CA ARG A 12 -25.27 8.85 -17.61
C ARG A 12 -23.92 8.76 -18.32
N ALA A 13 -23.56 7.60 -18.83
CA ALA A 13 -22.31 7.42 -19.56
C ALA A 13 -22.28 8.27 -20.85
N LYS A 14 -23.42 8.37 -21.57
CA LYS A 14 -23.51 9.21 -22.78
C LYS A 14 -23.38 10.69 -22.43
N LEU A 15 -24.15 11.16 -21.46
CA LEU A 15 -24.10 12.56 -21.00
C LEU A 15 -22.69 12.95 -20.52
N LYS A 16 -22.02 12.04 -19.77
CA LYS A 16 -20.64 12.26 -19.33
C LYS A 16 -19.70 12.49 -20.51
N LYS A 17 -19.79 11.69 -21.57
CA LYS A 17 -18.97 11.87 -22.78
C LYS A 17 -19.25 13.21 -23.47
N GLU A 18 -20.51 13.57 -23.66
CA GLU A 18 -20.88 14.85 -24.27
C GLU A 18 -20.36 16.05 -23.45
N LEU A 19 -20.38 15.97 -22.12
CA LEU A 19 -19.83 17.00 -21.24
C LEU A 19 -18.30 17.07 -21.29
N GLN A 20 -17.62 15.92 -21.47
CA GLN A 20 -16.17 15.85 -21.67
C GLN A 20 -15.76 16.46 -23.02
N GLU A 21 -16.49 16.14 -24.09
CA GLU A 21 -16.27 16.70 -25.44
C GLU A 21 -16.47 18.23 -25.46
N LYS A 22 -17.43 18.74 -24.68
CA LYS A 22 -17.67 20.18 -24.52
C LYS A 22 -16.69 20.87 -23.56
N GLY A 23 -15.78 20.14 -22.92
CA GLY A 23 -14.82 20.68 -21.96
C GLY A 23 -15.43 21.14 -20.63
N VAL A 24 -16.68 20.77 -20.35
CA VAL A 24 -17.40 21.15 -19.11
C VAL A 24 -16.88 20.34 -17.92
N ILE A 25 -16.51 19.07 -18.15
CA ILE A 25 -15.91 18.20 -17.13
C ILE A 25 -14.60 17.60 -17.64
N PRO A 26 -13.61 17.35 -16.77
CA PRO A 26 -12.31 16.82 -17.18
C PRO A 26 -12.42 15.39 -17.74
N PRO A 27 -11.43 14.98 -18.56
CA PRO A 27 -11.33 13.61 -19.06
C PRO A 27 -11.15 12.62 -17.90
N ASP A 28 -11.52 11.37 -18.15
CA ASP A 28 -11.35 10.31 -17.15
C ASP A 28 -9.88 10.11 -16.82
N LYS A 29 -9.57 10.15 -15.52
CA LYS A 29 -8.22 9.84 -15.04
C LYS A 29 -7.85 8.44 -15.53
N PRO A 30 -6.69 8.27 -16.20
CA PRO A 30 -6.27 6.97 -16.67
C PRO A 30 -6.14 6.01 -15.49
N ARG A 31 -6.53 4.75 -15.71
CA ARG A 31 -6.33 3.71 -14.70
C ARG A 31 -4.84 3.56 -14.45
N LEU A 32 -4.45 3.47 -13.17
CA LEU A 32 -3.06 3.19 -12.80
C LEU A 32 -2.65 1.84 -13.37
N ASN A 33 -1.60 1.81 -14.20
CA ASN A 33 -0.97 0.56 -14.59
C ASN A 33 -0.16 0.04 -13.40
N ARG A 34 -0.79 -0.80 -12.58
CA ARG A 34 -0.23 -1.29 -11.32
C ARG A 34 1.11 -2.01 -11.49
N LYS A 35 1.26 -2.82 -12.55
CA LYS A 35 2.50 -3.55 -12.82
C LYS A 35 3.63 -2.61 -13.18
N LYS A 36 3.36 -1.65 -14.08
CA LYS A 36 4.34 -0.64 -14.47
C LYS A 36 4.74 0.23 -13.28
N PHE A 37 3.76 0.72 -12.51
CA PHE A 37 4.00 1.51 -11.31
C PHE A 37 4.87 0.77 -10.29
N ALA A 38 4.59 -0.51 -10.01
CA ALA A 38 5.40 -1.30 -9.10
C ALA A 38 6.85 -1.47 -9.59
N GLN A 39 7.04 -1.70 -10.90
CA GLN A 39 8.37 -1.84 -11.48
C GLN A 39 9.17 -0.53 -11.44
N GLU A 40 8.53 0.60 -11.74
CA GLU A 40 9.17 1.92 -11.70
C GLU A 40 9.58 2.29 -10.28
N VAL A 41 8.67 2.12 -9.31
CA VAL A 41 8.97 2.46 -7.90
C VAL A 41 10.10 1.61 -7.33
N VAL A 42 10.10 0.29 -7.56
CA VAL A 42 11.19 -0.59 -7.07
C VAL A 42 12.51 -0.20 -7.70
N LYS A 43 12.51 0.05 -9.01
CA LYS A 43 13.71 0.48 -9.72
C LYS A 43 14.25 1.82 -9.20
N GLU A 44 13.40 2.83 -9.06
CA GLU A 44 13.80 4.15 -8.55
C GLU A 44 14.33 4.07 -7.12
N PHE A 45 13.70 3.24 -6.29
CA PHE A 45 14.13 3.01 -4.92
C PHE A 45 15.51 2.34 -4.85
N ASP A 46 15.73 1.30 -5.66
CA ASP A 46 17.01 0.60 -5.74
C ASP A 46 18.13 1.49 -6.33
N GLU A 47 17.80 2.33 -7.31
CA GLU A 47 18.75 3.27 -7.94
C GLU A 47 19.22 4.37 -7.00
N LEU A 48 18.36 4.85 -6.09
CA LEU A 48 18.75 5.84 -5.10
C LEU A 48 19.82 5.30 -4.14
N ASN A 49 19.75 4.01 -3.79
CA ASN A 49 20.72 3.28 -2.96
C ASN A 49 21.24 4.09 -1.75
N ASP A 50 20.36 4.86 -1.11
CA ASP A 50 20.73 5.78 -0.03
C ASP A 50 20.63 5.07 1.33
N ALA A 51 21.73 5.06 2.09
CA ALA A 51 21.76 4.48 3.44
C ALA A 51 20.81 5.19 4.42
N MET A 52 20.47 6.45 4.16
CA MET A 52 19.53 7.24 4.97
C MET A 52 18.07 7.04 4.55
N MET A 53 17.80 6.22 3.53
CA MET A 53 16.45 5.97 3.01
C MET A 53 15.47 5.49 4.09
N TYR A 54 15.95 4.80 5.14
CA TYR A 54 15.12 4.38 6.27
C TYR A 54 14.39 5.54 6.97
N TRP A 55 14.99 6.73 7.05
CA TRP A 55 14.34 7.91 7.61
C TRP A 55 13.18 8.40 6.75
N TYR A 56 13.39 8.48 5.43
CA TYR A 56 12.37 8.90 4.47
C TYR A 56 11.24 7.87 4.32
N ILE A 57 11.54 6.57 4.42
CA ILE A 57 10.51 5.51 4.46
C ILE A 57 9.61 5.69 5.69
N ARG A 58 10.19 5.97 6.86
CA ARG A 58 9.41 6.23 8.08
C ARG A 58 8.50 7.45 7.91
N GLU A 59 8.99 8.50 7.26
CA GLU A 59 8.18 9.67 6.94
C GLU A 59 7.04 9.33 5.97
N GLY A 60 7.31 8.59 4.90
CA GLY A 60 6.30 8.12 3.95
C GLY A 60 5.22 7.25 4.59
N ILE A 61 5.61 6.36 5.52
CA ILE A 61 4.67 5.58 6.34
C ILE A 61 3.74 6.51 7.12
N SER A 62 4.28 7.54 7.77
CA SER A 62 3.49 8.52 8.54
C SER A 62 2.45 9.23 7.68
N TRP A 63 2.80 9.60 6.44
CA TRP A 63 1.88 10.22 5.51
C TRP A 63 0.74 9.27 5.09
N MET A 64 1.04 7.99 4.87
CA MET A 64 0.05 7.01 4.43
C MET A 64 -0.96 6.63 5.53
N ILE A 65 -0.53 6.60 6.79
CA ILE A 65 -1.40 6.28 7.94
C ILE A 65 -2.02 7.53 8.59
N ALA A 66 -1.74 8.73 8.10
CA ALA A 66 -2.25 9.96 8.69
C ALA A 66 -3.80 9.96 8.76
N GLY A 67 -4.35 10.38 9.90
CA GLY A 67 -5.79 10.47 10.12
C GLY A 67 -6.51 9.12 10.31
N HIS A 68 -5.78 8.02 10.55
CA HIS A 68 -6.36 6.72 10.86
C HIS A 68 -7.17 6.69 12.18
N GLU A 69 -6.91 7.65 13.09
CA GLU A 69 -7.65 7.79 14.35
C GLU A 69 -9.09 8.30 14.12
N ASP A 70 -9.27 9.18 13.12
CA ASP A 70 -10.54 9.88 12.87
C ASP A 70 -11.35 9.30 11.70
N ARG A 71 -10.76 8.41 10.91
CA ARG A 71 -11.34 7.91 9.65
C ARG A 71 -11.33 6.39 9.58
N PRO A 72 -12.30 5.77 8.86
CA PRO A 72 -12.25 4.34 8.59
C PRO A 72 -10.94 3.95 7.89
N ILE A 73 -10.33 2.86 8.36
CA ILE A 73 -9.06 2.37 7.85
C ILE A 73 -9.24 1.82 6.43
N THR A 74 -8.41 2.26 5.48
CA THR A 74 -8.45 1.78 4.10
C THR A 74 -7.59 0.52 3.89
N PRO A 75 -7.84 -0.29 2.85
CA PRO A 75 -6.98 -1.44 2.53
C PRO A 75 -5.51 -1.06 2.32
N GLU A 76 -5.23 0.12 1.75
CA GLU A 76 -3.87 0.64 1.59
C GLU A 76 -3.21 0.90 2.95
N GLN A 77 -3.95 1.47 3.91
CA GLN A 77 -3.46 1.69 5.27
C GLN A 77 -3.18 0.38 6.00
N ILE A 78 -4.03 -0.65 5.84
CA ILE A 78 -3.78 -2.00 6.38
C ILE A 78 -2.46 -2.57 5.85
N GLY A 79 -2.17 -2.41 4.56
CA GLY A 79 -0.89 -2.82 3.97
C GLY A 79 0.31 -2.20 4.68
N ILE A 80 0.26 -0.89 4.97
CA ILE A 80 1.33 -0.19 5.69
C ILE A 80 1.40 -0.61 7.16
N LEU A 81 0.26 -0.79 7.84
CA LEU A 81 0.22 -1.26 9.22
C LEU A 81 0.82 -2.67 9.37
N LYS A 82 0.62 -3.55 8.38
CA LYS A 82 1.30 -4.87 8.32
C LYS A 82 2.81 -4.73 8.25
N VAL A 83 3.33 -3.79 7.45
CA VAL A 83 4.77 -3.50 7.38
C VAL A 83 5.30 -3.06 8.75
N MET A 84 4.59 -2.15 9.43
CA MET A 84 4.97 -1.71 10.78
C MET A 84 4.95 -2.85 11.81
N LYS A 85 3.93 -3.72 11.74
CA LYS A 85 3.81 -4.89 12.60
C LYS A 85 4.95 -5.90 12.34
N LEU A 86 5.26 -6.19 11.07
CA LEU A 86 6.39 -7.04 10.67
C LEU A 86 7.70 -6.49 11.22
N ALA A 87 7.99 -5.20 11.02
CA ALA A 87 9.21 -4.57 11.53
C ALA A 87 9.33 -4.70 13.06
N THR A 88 8.22 -4.53 13.77
CA THR A 88 8.17 -4.65 15.24
C THR A 88 8.42 -6.08 15.70
N GLU A 89 7.76 -7.07 15.09
CA GLU A 89 7.91 -8.47 15.47
C GLU A 89 9.28 -9.03 15.05
N LEU A 90 9.83 -8.61 13.90
CA LEU A 90 11.21 -8.93 13.50
C LEU A 90 12.21 -8.42 14.54
N LYS A 91 12.02 -7.20 15.05
CA LYS A 91 12.92 -6.65 16.08
C LYS A 91 12.80 -7.38 17.41
N LYS A 92 11.61 -7.84 17.79
CA LYS A 92 11.40 -8.67 18.98
C LYS A 92 12.03 -10.04 18.82
N TYR A 93 11.87 -10.66 17.64
CA TYR A 93 12.47 -11.94 17.31
C TYR A 93 14.00 -11.86 17.42
N GLU A 94 14.63 -10.83 16.84
CA GLU A 94 16.07 -10.60 16.95
C GLU A 94 16.53 -10.48 18.41
N LYS A 95 15.79 -9.74 19.25
CA LYS A 95 16.12 -9.60 20.68
C LYS A 95 15.93 -10.87 21.49
N ALA A 96 15.08 -11.79 21.03
CA ALA A 96 14.84 -13.07 21.68
C ALA A 96 15.92 -14.11 21.33
N LEU A 97 16.74 -13.86 20.30
CA LEU A 97 17.85 -14.75 19.96
C LEU A 97 18.96 -14.67 21.02
N PRO A 98 19.63 -15.78 21.34
CA PRO A 98 20.77 -15.78 22.26
C PRO A 98 21.88 -14.85 21.76
N GLU A 99 22.55 -14.15 22.68
CA GLU A 99 23.68 -13.28 22.35
C GLU A 99 24.78 -14.05 21.61
N GLY A 100 25.18 -13.55 20.43
CA GLY A 100 26.16 -14.21 19.56
C GLY A 100 25.57 -15.09 18.46
N THR A 101 24.24 -15.25 18.41
CA THR A 101 23.58 -15.99 17.33
C THR A 101 23.51 -15.14 16.06
N THR A 102 24.32 -15.47 15.06
CA THR A 102 24.35 -14.80 13.75
C THR A 102 23.47 -15.48 12.70
N GLN A 103 22.92 -16.64 13.00
CA GLN A 103 22.12 -17.45 12.08
C GLN A 103 20.85 -17.97 12.76
N TYR A 104 19.70 -17.72 12.13
CA TYR A 104 18.41 -18.29 12.52
C TYR A 104 17.77 -18.96 11.30
N ASN A 105 16.88 -19.92 11.55
CA ASN A 105 16.18 -20.62 10.48
C ASN A 105 15.14 -19.69 9.85
N LEU A 106 15.31 -19.40 8.55
CA LEU A 106 14.39 -18.55 7.79
C LEU A 106 12.96 -19.11 7.78
N MET A 107 12.80 -20.43 7.78
CA MET A 107 11.48 -21.05 7.75
C MET A 107 10.74 -20.91 9.09
N ASP A 108 11.47 -20.90 10.20
CA ASP A 108 10.88 -20.70 11.53
C ASP A 108 10.50 -19.23 11.69
N LEU A 109 11.36 -18.29 11.27
CA LEU A 109 11.00 -16.87 11.19
C LEU A 109 9.74 -16.65 10.32
N TYR A 110 9.67 -17.29 9.16
CA TYR A 110 8.52 -17.16 8.28
C TYR A 110 7.22 -17.66 8.95
N LYS A 111 7.26 -18.83 9.58
CA LYS A 111 6.08 -19.41 10.25
C LYS A 111 5.65 -18.63 11.50
N GLU A 112 6.61 -18.19 12.30
CA GLU A 112 6.33 -17.57 13.59
C GLU A 112 5.99 -16.08 13.46
N VAL A 113 6.61 -15.38 12.51
CA VAL A 113 6.49 -13.92 12.38
C VAL A 113 5.77 -13.52 11.10
N VAL A 114 6.22 -14.01 9.94
CA VAL A 114 5.78 -13.46 8.65
C VAL A 114 4.37 -13.91 8.26
N ALA A 115 4.12 -15.22 8.19
CA ALA A 115 2.86 -15.79 7.74
C ALA A 115 1.65 -15.29 8.56
N PRO A 116 1.69 -15.26 9.91
CA PRO A 116 0.57 -14.79 10.71
C PRO A 116 0.16 -13.34 10.43
N ILE A 117 1.12 -12.47 10.06
CA ILE A 117 0.84 -11.06 9.76
C ILE A 117 0.34 -10.88 8.32
N MET A 118 0.85 -11.69 7.38
CA MET A 118 0.41 -11.64 5.99
C MET A 118 -1.07 -12.03 5.84
N ASP A 119 -1.56 -12.92 6.70
CA ASP A 119 -2.94 -13.43 6.67
C ASP A 119 -3.98 -12.53 7.40
N LEU A 120 -3.57 -11.43 8.05
CA LEU A 120 -4.48 -10.47 8.72
C LEU A 120 -5.37 -9.67 7.75
#